data_AF-A0A1G5ZIV0-F1
#
_entry.id   AF-A0A1G5ZIV0-F1
#
_cell.length_a   1.000
_cell.length_b   1.000
_cell.length_c   1.000
_cell.angle_alpha   90.00
_cell.angle_beta   90.00
_cell.angle_gamma   90.00
#
_symmetry.space_group_name_H-M   'P 1'
#
loop_
_entity.id
_entity.type
_entity.pdbx_description
1 polymer ?
#
loop_
_entity_poly.entity_id
_entity_poly.type
_entity_poly.pdbx_seq_one_letter_code
_entity_poly.pdbx_strand_id
1 'polypeptide(L)' 'MSFKIVFRPDAIKDIEKILKSGNQPLIRKFKKLIEELQEHPETGTGKPERLKNNLSGFWSRRINQEHRLV' A
#
# COMPACT_ATOMS: atom_id res chain seq x y z
N MET A 1 -1.07 -13.91 -12.87
CA MET A 1 -1.37 -14.58 -11.58
C MET A 1 -2.03 -13.54 -10.71
N SER A 2 -3.18 -13.84 -10.10
CA SER A 2 -3.92 -12.89 -9.26
C SER A 2 -3.70 -13.23 -7.78
N PHE A 3 -3.03 -12.34 -7.07
CA PHE A 3 -2.80 -12.47 -5.63
C PHE A 3 -4.02 -11.99 -4.85
N LYS A 4 -4.35 -12.70 -3.77
CA LYS A 4 -5.41 -12.28 -2.85
C LYS A 4 -4.85 -11.31 -1.83
N ILE A 5 -5.44 -10.12 -1.76
CA ILE A 5 -5.07 -9.11 -0.76
C ILE A 5 -5.89 -9.34 0.51
N VAL A 6 -5.19 -9.38 1.64
CA VAL A 6 -5.80 -9.49 2.97
C VAL A 6 -5.37 -8.28 3.78
N PHE A 7 -6.34 -7.51 4.26
CA PHE A 7 -6.08 -6.34 5.10
C PHE A 7 -6.07 -6.73 6.58
N ARG A 8 -5.11 -6.21 7.33
CA ARG A 8 -5.13 -6.27 8.79
C ARG A 8 -6.20 -5.34 9.36
N PRO A 9 -6.73 -5.61 10.56
CA PRO A 9 -7.71 -4.74 11.22
C PRO A 9 -7.21 -3.30 11.38
N ASP A 10 -5.92 -3.12 11.66
CA ASP A 10 -5.31 -1.79 11.79
C ASP A 10 -5.29 -1.04 10.44
N ALA A 11 -4.97 -1.76 9.36
CA ALA A 11 -4.98 -1.19 8.01
C ALA A 11 -6.37 -0.71 7.59
N ILE A 12 -7.44 -1.41 8.00
CA ILE A 12 -8.83 -0.99 7.73
C ILE A 12 -9.09 0.39 8.36
N LYS A 13 -8.68 0.60 9.61
CA LYS A 13 -8.84 1.90 10.30
C LYS A 13 -8.09 3.03 9.58
N ASP A 14 -6.90 2.74 9.06
CA ASP A 14 -6.13 3.75 8.34
C ASP A 14 -6.72 4.06 6.95
N ILE A 15 -7.27 3.04 6.27
CA ILE A 15 -8.05 3.25 5.03
C ILE A 15 -9.26 4.15 5.31
N GLU A 16 -10.00 3.93 6.39
CA GLU A 16 -11.12 4.80 6.77
C GLU A 16 -10.67 6.25 7.02
N LYS A 17 -9.53 6.47 7.67
CA LYS A 17 -8.98 7.82 7.86
C LYS A 17 -8.60 8.47 6.52
N ILE A 18 -7.97 7.72 5.62
CA ILE A 18 -7.60 8.19 4.28
C ILE A 18 -8.85 8.62 3.51
N LEU A 19 -9.91 7.81 3.54
CA LEU A 19 -11.19 8.11 2.89
C LEU A 19 -11.87 9.33 3.50
N LYS A 20 -11.86 9.45 4.84
CA LYS A 20 -12.41 10.61 5.55
C LYS A 20 -11.62 11.91 5.32
N SER A 21 -10.32 11.83 5.02
CA SER A 21 -9.49 13.00 4.74
C SER A 21 -9.93 13.80 3.50
N GLY A 22 -10.68 13.17 2.58
CA GLY A 22 -11.11 13.80 1.33
C GLY A 22 -9.99 14.02 0.30
N ASN A 23 -8.76 13.56 0.57
CA ASN A 23 -7.61 13.77 -0.30
C ASN A 23 -7.68 12.88 -1.56
N GLN A 24 -8.37 13.37 -2.60
CA GLN A 24 -8.62 12.66 -3.85
C GLN A 24 -7.35 12.10 -4.53
N PRO A 25 -6.24 12.87 -4.67
CA PRO A 25 -4.97 12.33 -5.18
C PRO A 25 -4.45 11.13 -4.41
N LEU A 26 -4.51 11.19 -3.07
CA LEU A 26 -4.05 10.12 -2.19
C LEU A 26 -4.89 8.84 -2.38
N ILE A 27 -6.22 8.97 -2.39
CA ILE A 27 -7.15 7.85 -2.56
C ILE A 27 -6.96 7.19 -3.92
N ARG A 28 -6.84 7.97 -5.00
CA ARG A 28 -6.60 7.44 -6.35
C ARG A 28 -5.30 6.66 -6.43
N LYS A 29 -4.23 7.19 -5.82
CA LYS A 29 -2.93 6.53 -5.82
C LYS A 29 -2.93 5.26 -4.97
N PHE A 30 -3.60 5.29 -3.82
CA PHE A 30 -3.79 4.09 -3.00
C PHE A 30 -4.53 2.99 -3.76
N LYS A 31 -5.67 3.29 -4.39
CA LYS A 31 -6.43 2.31 -5.20
C LYS A 31 -5.55 1.68 -6.28
N LYS A 32 -4.83 2.52 -7.04
CA LYS A 32 -3.91 2.04 -8.09
C LYS A 32 -2.84 1.10 -7.55
N LEU A 33 -2.25 1.40 -6.40
CA LEU A 33 -1.25 0.54 -5.76
C LEU A 33 -1.87 -0.80 -5.31
N ILE A 34 -3.09 -0.80 -4.78
CA ILE A 34 -3.79 -2.02 -4.37
C ILE A 34 -4.08 -2.92 -5.57
N GLU A 35 -4.59 -2.35 -6.67
CA GLU A 35 -4.83 -3.12 -7.91
C GLU A 35 -3.52 -3.72 -8.43
N GLU A 36 -2.44 -2.94 -8.44
CA GLU A 36 -1.14 -3.39 -8.91
C GLU A 36 -0.54 -4.51 -8.03
N LEU A 37 -0.76 -4.48 -6.70
CA LEU A 37 -0.31 -5.54 -5.79
C LEU A 37 -0.97 -6.90 -6.09
N GLN A 38 -2.15 -6.91 -6.73
CA GLN A 38 -2.79 -8.16 -7.14
C GLN A 38 -2.06 -8.83 -8.30
N GLU A 39 -1.31 -8.08 -9.10
CA GLU A 39 -0.57 -8.60 -10.26
C GLU A 39 0.93 -8.71 -9.98
N HIS A 40 1.49 -7.70 -9.31
CA HIS A 40 2.92 -7.52 -9.07
C HIS A 40 3.16 -7.08 -7.62
N PRO A 41 3.34 -8.01 -6.66
CA PRO A 41 3.53 -7.67 -5.25
C PRO A 41 4.91 -7.04 -4.97
N GLU A 42 5.95 -7.44 -5.69
CA GLU A 42 7.35 -7.06 -5.42
C GLU A 42 7.88 -5.96 -6.36
N THR A 43 7.14 -5.66 -7.43
CA THR A 43 7.58 -4.74 -8.50
C THR A 43 6.48 -3.75 -8.86
N GLY A 44 6.89 -2.64 -9.50
CA GLY A 44 5.98 -1.65 -10.07
C GLY A 44 6.05 -0.27 -9.41
N THR A 45 4.91 0.40 -9.30
CA THR A 45 4.82 1.80 -8.89
C THR A 45 4.90 1.98 -7.37
N GLY A 46 5.26 3.20 -6.97
CA GLY A 46 5.44 3.54 -5.56
C GLY A 46 6.82 3.19 -5.01
N LYS A 47 7.83 2.88 -5.85
CA LYS A 47 9.20 2.54 -5.42
C LYS A 47 9.17 1.43 -4.34
N PRO A 48 8.87 0.18 -4.73
CA PRO A 48 8.87 -0.94 -3.79
C PRO A 48 10.26 -1.09 -3.15
N GLU A 49 10.31 -0.95 -1.84
CA GLU A 49 11.51 -1.04 -1.02
C GLU A 49 11.36 -2.24 -0.09
N ARG A 50 12.25 -3.23 -0.22
CA ARG A 50 12.28 -4.38 0.69
C ARG A 50 12.74 -3.93 2.08
N LEU A 51 11.92 -4.17 3.08
CA LEU A 51 12.24 -3.83 4.47
C LEU A 51 13.28 -4.81 5.04
N LYS A 52 14.07 -4.33 6.00
CA LYS A 52 15.19 -5.06 6.60
C LYS A 52 14.92 -5.38 8.07
N ASN A 53 15.80 -6.18 8.68
CA ASN A 53 15.80 -6.54 10.10
C ASN A 53 14.51 -7.27 10.52
N ASN A 54 13.79 -6.77 11.52
CA ASN A 54 12.55 -7.38 12.03
C ASN A 54 11.38 -7.34 11.02
N LEU A 55 11.53 -6.57 9.95
CA LEU A 55 10.58 -6.48 8.84
C LEU A 55 11.14 -7.14 7.57
N SER A 56 12.13 -8.02 7.70
CA SER A 56 12.64 -8.80 6.57
C SER A 56 11.53 -9.68 5.99
N GLY A 57 11.27 -9.52 4.69
CA GLY A 57 10.18 -10.20 3.98
C GLY A 57 8.96 -9.32 3.70
N PHE A 58 8.90 -8.13 4.30
CA PHE A 58 7.89 -7.12 3.97
C PHE A 58 8.38 -6.14 2.91
N TRP A 59 7.44 -5.53 2.21
CA TRP A 59 7.68 -4.57 1.14
C TRP A 59 6.97 -3.27 1.45
N SER A 60 7.70 -2.16 1.35
CA SER A 60 7.14 -0.81 1.51
C SER A 60 6.93 -0.15 0.15
N ARG A 61 5.75 0.41 -0.09
CA ARG A 61 5.45 1.26 -1.25
C ARG A 61 5.04 2.65 -0.83
N ARG A 62 5.46 3.66 -1.58
CA ARG A 62 5.15 5.08 -1.35
C ARG A 62 3.82 5.46 -1.96
N ILE A 63 2.86 5.82 -1.11
CA ILE A 63 1.58 6.39 -1.55
C ILE A 63 1.81 7.88 -1.86
N ASN A 64 2.34 8.63 -0.90
CA ASN A 64 2.77 10.03 -1.05
C ASN A 64 4.12 10.24 -0.31
N GLN A 65 4.48 11.49 0.01
CA GLN A 65 5.74 11.76 0.71
C GLN A 65 5.74 11.19 2.14
N GLU A 66 4.60 11.24 2.82
CA GLU A 66 4.45 10.91 4.25
C GLU A 66 4.00 9.46 4.51
N HIS A 67 3.08 8.95 3.71
CA HIS A 67 2.43 7.66 3.88
C HIS A 67 3.09 6.56 3.05
N ARG A 68 3.19 5.38 3.67
CA ARG A 68 3.71 4.15 3.08
C ARG A 68 2.68 3.04 3.24
N LEU A 69 2.64 2.15 2.26
CA LEU A 69 1.91 0.89 2.32
C LEU A 69 2.93 -0.21 2.62
N VAL A 70 2.66 -1.02 3.65
CA VAL A 70 3.49 -2.15 4.08
C VAL A 70 2.62 -3.39 4.20
#